data_AF-A0A8H2HRF4-F1
#
_entry.id   AF-A0A8H2HRF4-F1
#
_cell.length_a   1.000
_cell.length_b   1.000
_cell.length_c   1.000
_cell.angle_alpha   90.00
_cell.angle_beta   90.00
_cell.angle_gamma   90.00
#
_symmetry.space_group_name_H-M   'P 1'
#
loop_
_entity.id
_entity.type
_entity.pdbx_description
1 polymer ?
#
loop_
_entity_poly.entity_id
_entity_poly.type
_entity_poly.pdbx_seq_one_letter_code
_entity_poly.pdbx_strand_id
1 'polypeptide(L)'
;MRLLCTTNSSDIGSADLIYDTFFEVLGEDSRCFLVQGLNSDGSLERPAVQATYIPAVCSATIGATKNCTKSEQRKALAAVFRYLARTLHVDVEQVQKKLPPGVTVIERDIRRTILDIVHSDEFPGNPDILDNVDLPNDEIANMAVGYEWIIV
;
A
#
# COMPACT_ATOMS: atom_id res chain seq x y z
N MET A 1 1.13 11.33 -8.27
CA MET A 1 1.17 12.15 -7.04
C MET A 1 0.86 11.34 -5.78
N ARG A 2 -0.31 10.71 -5.63
CA ARG A 2 -0.65 10.01 -4.37
C ARG A 2 0.37 8.96 -3.92
N LEU A 3 0.86 8.11 -4.83
CA LEU A 3 1.88 7.11 -4.48
C LEU A 3 3.12 7.77 -3.84
N LEU A 4 3.70 8.78 -4.49
CA LEU A 4 4.86 9.52 -3.98
C LEU A 4 4.63 10.12 -2.58
N CYS A 5 3.43 10.66 -2.32
CA CYS A 5 3.06 11.20 -1.01
C CYS A 5 2.94 10.08 0.03
N THR A 6 2.33 8.95 -0.32
CA THR A 6 2.11 7.83 0.60
C THR A 6 3.39 7.04 0.92
N THR A 7 4.40 7.09 0.05
CA THR A 7 5.65 6.33 0.20
C THR A 7 6.79 7.13 0.81
N ASN A 8 6.53 8.34 1.32
CA ASN A 8 7.53 9.24 1.92
C ASN A 8 8.66 9.67 0.96
N SER A 9 8.34 9.97 -0.30
CA SER A 9 9.34 10.48 -1.25
C SER A 9 9.83 11.87 -0.81
N SER A 10 11.02 11.98 -0.25
CA SER A 10 11.58 13.23 0.29
C SER A 10 12.59 13.94 -0.63
N ASP A 11 13.12 13.23 -1.63
CA ASP A 11 14.14 13.73 -2.55
C ASP A 11 13.96 13.15 -3.97
N ILE A 12 14.64 13.76 -4.94
CA ILE A 12 14.57 13.38 -6.37
C ILE A 12 14.95 11.91 -6.56
N GLY A 13 15.99 11.42 -5.86
CA GLY A 13 16.45 10.04 -6.01
C GLY A 13 15.42 9.02 -5.54
N SER A 14 14.72 9.30 -4.44
CA SER A 14 13.59 8.49 -3.97
C SER A 14 12.41 8.55 -4.94
N ALA A 15 12.10 9.73 -5.48
CA ALA A 15 11.01 9.94 -6.41
C ALA A 15 11.21 9.16 -7.72
N ASP A 16 12.41 9.26 -8.31
CA ASP A 16 12.79 8.53 -9.52
C ASP A 16 12.75 7.02 -9.28
N LEU A 17 13.26 6.55 -8.15
CA LEU A 17 13.21 5.12 -7.80
C LEU A 17 11.76 4.62 -7.72
N ILE A 18 10.87 5.36 -7.07
CA ILE A 18 9.44 5.01 -6.97
C ILE A 18 8.78 5.03 -8.35
N TYR A 19 9.05 6.05 -9.15
CA TYR A 19 8.52 6.20 -10.50
C TYR A 19 8.93 5.04 -11.40
N ASP A 20 10.22 4.76 -11.50
CA ASP A 20 10.77 3.69 -12.32
C ASP A 20 10.26 2.33 -11.85
N THR A 21 10.19 2.11 -10.53
CA THR A 21 9.64 0.87 -9.97
C THR A 21 8.20 0.66 -10.42
N PHE A 22 7.38 1.70 -10.32
CA PHE A 22 5.97 1.62 -10.68
C PHE A 22 5.80 1.38 -12.19
N PHE A 23 6.46 2.13 -13.06
CA PHE A 23 6.24 2.05 -14.50
C PHE A 23 7.03 0.95 -15.22
N GLU A 24 8.26 0.68 -14.79
CA GLU A 24 9.18 -0.21 -15.51
C GLU A 24 9.24 -1.63 -14.93
N VAL A 25 8.95 -1.81 -13.64
CA VAL A 25 9.11 -3.10 -12.95
C VAL A 25 7.78 -3.73 -12.56
N LEU A 26 6.83 -2.93 -12.07
CA LEU A 26 5.56 -3.46 -11.61
C LEU A 26 4.69 -3.92 -12.80
N GLY A 27 4.15 -5.13 -12.74
CA GLY A 27 3.24 -5.65 -13.77
C GLY A 27 1.93 -4.84 -13.87
N GLU A 28 1.26 -4.91 -15.02
CA GLU A 28 0.05 -4.12 -15.30
C GLU A 28 -1.06 -4.35 -14.27
N ASP A 29 -1.37 -5.61 -13.95
CA ASP A 29 -2.41 -5.94 -12.97
C ASP A 29 -2.11 -5.34 -11.59
N SER A 30 -0.86 -5.44 -11.14
CA SER A 30 -0.43 -4.88 -9.86
C SER A 30 -0.50 -3.35 -9.84
N ARG A 31 -0.14 -2.68 -10.96
CA ARG A 31 -0.33 -1.23 -11.09
C ARG A 31 -1.81 -0.86 -11.01
N CYS A 32 -2.67 -1.57 -11.74
CA CYS A 32 -4.11 -1.33 -11.77
C CYS A 32 -4.72 -1.47 -10.37
N PHE A 33 -4.41 -2.56 -9.65
CA PHE A 33 -4.88 -2.75 -8.28
C PHE A 33 -4.34 -1.70 -7.32
N LEU A 34 -3.08 -1.29 -7.45
CA LEU A 34 -2.51 -0.24 -6.61
C LEU A 34 -3.20 1.12 -6.87
N VAL A 35 -3.45 1.48 -8.13
CA VAL A 35 -4.16 2.72 -8.49
C VAL A 35 -5.59 2.72 -7.95
N GLN A 36 -6.31 1.62 -8.13
CA GLN A 36 -7.67 1.45 -7.59
C GLN A 36 -7.68 1.51 -6.06
N GLY A 37 -6.75 0.82 -5.41
CA GLY A 37 -6.63 0.77 -3.96
C GLY A 37 -6.25 2.10 -3.31
N LEU A 38 -5.43 2.91 -4.00
CA LEU A 38 -5.13 4.29 -3.60
C LEU A 38 -6.33 5.25 -3.79
N ASN A 39 -7.48 4.72 -4.23
CA ASN A 39 -8.79 5.36 -4.37
C ASN A 39 -8.69 6.73 -5.05
N SER A 40 -7.92 6.83 -6.14
CA SER A 40 -7.56 8.11 -6.78
C SER A 40 -8.78 8.96 -7.16
N ASP A 41 -9.91 8.32 -7.41
CA ASP A 41 -11.21 8.88 -7.77
C ASP A 41 -12.09 9.26 -6.56
N GLY A 42 -11.80 8.76 -5.36
CA GLY A 42 -12.47 9.16 -4.12
C GLY A 42 -13.93 8.72 -4.03
N SER A 43 -14.26 7.55 -4.57
CA SER A 43 -15.64 7.06 -4.63
C SER A 43 -16.24 6.81 -3.23
N LEU A 44 -17.53 7.13 -3.09
CA LEU A 44 -18.34 6.83 -1.89
C LEU A 44 -18.95 5.42 -1.94
N GLU A 45 -18.89 4.74 -3.09
CA GLU A 45 -19.52 3.43 -3.30
C GLU A 45 -18.66 2.27 -2.76
N ARG A 46 -17.40 2.56 -2.42
CA ARG A 46 -16.42 1.58 -1.96
C ARG A 46 -15.81 2.05 -0.64
N PRO A 47 -15.54 1.14 0.31
CA PRO A 47 -14.82 1.51 1.52
C PRO A 47 -13.42 2.01 1.15
N ALA A 48 -12.96 3.04 1.86
CA ALA A 48 -11.58 3.47 1.74
C ALA A 48 -10.69 2.49 2.52
N VAL A 49 -9.69 1.91 1.87
CA VAL A 49 -8.71 1.06 2.54
C VAL A 49 -7.47 1.86 2.86
N GLN A 50 -7.10 1.88 4.13
CA GLN A 50 -5.91 2.56 4.61
C GLN A 50 -4.90 1.53 5.08
N ALA A 51 -3.89 1.26 4.25
CA ALA A 51 -2.70 0.55 4.70
C ALA A 51 -1.85 1.51 5.57
N THR A 52 -2.00 1.40 6.89
CA THR A 52 -1.29 2.26 7.85
C THR A 52 0.18 1.89 7.89
N TYR A 53 1.08 2.88 7.87
CA TYR A 53 2.55 2.74 7.82
C TYR A 53 3.20 2.48 6.44
N ILE A 54 2.50 2.69 5.30
CA ILE A 54 3.15 2.72 3.96
C ILE A 54 4.45 3.56 3.97
N PRO A 55 4.47 4.81 4.49
CA PRO A 55 5.68 5.64 4.52
C PRO A 55 6.89 4.93 5.15
N ALA A 56 6.66 4.26 6.28
CA ALA A 56 7.71 3.63 7.08
C ALA A 56 8.25 2.37 6.38
N VAL A 57 7.36 1.53 5.83
CA VAL A 57 7.77 0.33 5.08
C VAL A 57 8.57 0.69 3.84
N CYS A 58 8.14 1.68 3.06
CA CYS A 58 8.88 2.12 1.89
C CYS A 58 10.24 2.71 2.25
N SER A 59 10.29 3.53 3.31
CA SER A 59 11.55 4.10 3.81
C SER A 59 12.51 3.00 4.29
N ALA A 60 12.00 2.00 5.02
CA ALA A 60 12.78 0.84 5.46
C ALA A 60 13.32 0.03 4.28
N THR A 61 12.51 -0.19 3.24
CA THR A 61 12.89 -0.93 2.03
C THR A 61 14.03 -0.24 1.27
N ILE A 62 13.91 1.08 1.08
CA ILE A 62 14.97 1.90 0.47
C ILE A 62 16.24 1.88 1.32
N GLY A 63 16.09 1.96 2.65
CA GLY A 63 17.21 1.86 3.60
C GLY A 63 17.92 0.50 3.57
N ALA A 64 17.17 -0.60 3.54
CA ALA A 64 17.69 -1.97 3.51
C ALA A 64 18.46 -2.26 2.20
N THR A 65 18.07 -1.63 1.10
CA THR A 65 18.67 -1.85 -0.23
C THR A 65 19.61 -0.73 -0.68
N LYS A 66 19.99 0.19 0.22
CA LYS A 66 20.81 1.37 -0.10
C LYS A 66 22.16 1.04 -0.74
N ASN A 67 22.75 -0.11 -0.40
CA ASN A 67 24.04 -0.58 -0.90
C ASN A 67 23.90 -1.52 -2.11
N CYS A 68 22.67 -1.84 -2.51
CA CYS A 68 22.38 -2.67 -3.67
C CYS A 68 22.37 -1.84 -4.96
N THR A 69 22.37 -2.52 -6.11
CA THR A 69 22.18 -1.88 -7.42
C THR A 69 20.79 -1.26 -7.54
N LYS A 70 20.62 -0.30 -8.46
CA LYS A 70 19.31 0.28 -8.77
C LYS A 70 18.27 -0.75 -9.19
N SER A 71 18.68 -1.79 -9.92
CA SER A 71 17.79 -2.88 -10.32
C SER A 71 17.26 -3.65 -9.12
N GLU A 72 18.12 -3.97 -8.15
CA GLU A 72 17.74 -4.66 -6.91
C GLU A 72 16.86 -3.78 -6.00
N GLN A 73 17.17 -2.48 -5.87
CA GLN A 73 16.32 -1.53 -5.15
C GLN A 73 14.90 -1.49 -5.74
N ARG A 74 14.79 -1.44 -7.08
CA ARG A 74 13.47 -1.46 -7.75
C ARG A 74 12.75 -2.78 -7.55
N LYS A 75 13.44 -3.92 -7.58
CA LYS A 75 12.82 -5.23 -7.30
C LYS A 75 12.25 -5.29 -5.88
N ALA A 76 13.02 -4.84 -4.89
CA ALA A 76 12.56 -4.79 -3.50
C ALA A 76 11.34 -3.87 -3.32
N LEU A 77 11.39 -2.68 -3.91
CA LEU A 77 10.26 -1.76 -3.84
C LEU A 77 9.04 -2.28 -4.61
N ALA A 78 9.24 -2.99 -5.73
CA ALA A 78 8.16 -3.63 -6.47
C ALA A 78 7.46 -4.71 -5.65
N ALA A 79 8.20 -5.52 -4.88
CA ALA A 79 7.61 -6.52 -3.98
C ALA A 79 6.72 -5.86 -2.91
N VAL A 80 7.18 -4.74 -2.33
CA VAL A 80 6.35 -3.93 -1.42
C VAL A 80 5.11 -3.40 -2.14
N PHE A 81 5.22 -2.89 -3.36
CA PHE A 81 4.06 -2.40 -4.11
C PHE A 81 3.06 -3.50 -4.47
N ARG A 82 3.51 -4.72 -4.77
CA ARG A 82 2.62 -5.88 -4.94
C ARG A 82 1.91 -6.25 -3.64
N TYR A 83 2.62 -6.23 -2.52
CA TYR A 83 2.00 -6.42 -1.20
C TYR A 83 0.95 -5.33 -0.90
N LEU A 84 1.26 -4.06 -1.18
CA LEU A 84 0.32 -2.95 -1.02
C LEU A 84 -0.89 -3.09 -1.93
N ALA A 85 -0.71 -3.49 -3.19
CA ALA A 85 -1.82 -3.71 -4.11
C ALA A 85 -2.79 -4.78 -3.58
N ARG A 86 -2.26 -5.89 -3.02
CA ARG A 86 -3.06 -6.91 -2.33
C ARG A 86 -3.72 -6.36 -1.06
N THR A 87 -2.98 -5.59 -0.27
CA THR A 87 -3.46 -5.00 0.99
C THR A 87 -4.53 -3.94 0.77
N LEU A 88 -4.55 -3.23 -0.35
CA LEU A 88 -5.57 -2.21 -0.63
C LEU A 88 -6.78 -2.79 -1.38
N HIS A 89 -6.67 -4.03 -1.87
CA HIS A 89 -7.76 -4.69 -2.54
C HIS A 89 -8.86 -5.10 -1.54
N VAL A 90 -10.11 -4.80 -1.91
CA VAL A 90 -11.31 -5.21 -1.20
C VAL A 90 -12.28 -5.82 -2.20
N ASP A 91 -12.73 -7.04 -1.89
CA ASP A 91 -13.88 -7.63 -2.55
C ASP A 91 -15.14 -6.91 -2.07
N VAL A 92 -15.59 -5.95 -2.89
CA VAL A 92 -16.72 -5.08 -2.59
C VAL A 92 -18.00 -5.89 -2.34
N GLU A 93 -18.22 -6.99 -3.05
CA GLU A 93 -19.43 -7.80 -2.88
C GLU A 93 -19.45 -8.55 -1.54
N GLN A 94 -18.30 -9.03 -1.09
CA GLN A 94 -18.18 -9.67 0.22
C GLN A 94 -18.27 -8.67 1.37
N VAL A 95 -17.72 -7.48 1.16
CA VAL A 95 -17.59 -6.47 2.20
C VAL A 95 -18.88 -5.66 2.34
N GLN A 96 -19.60 -5.33 1.26
CA GLN A 96 -20.91 -4.66 1.34
C GLN A 96 -21.97 -5.46 2.12
N LYS A 97 -21.88 -6.81 2.14
CA LYS A 97 -22.78 -7.65 2.94
C LYS A 97 -22.50 -7.58 4.45
N LYS A 98 -21.28 -7.18 4.83
CA LYS A 98 -20.79 -7.20 6.22
C LYS A 98 -20.61 -5.80 6.80
N LEU A 99 -20.47 -4.78 5.95
CA LEU A 99 -20.28 -3.41 6.40
C LEU A 99 -21.61 -2.71 6.69
N PRO A 100 -21.65 -1.86 7.72
CA PRO A 100 -22.79 -0.97 7.94
C PRO A 100 -22.99 -0.04 6.74
N PRO A 101 -24.22 0.42 6.47
CA PRO A 101 -24.47 1.46 5.48
C PRO A 101 -23.76 2.76 5.89
N GLY A 102 -23.05 3.40 4.94
CA GLY A 102 -22.36 4.68 5.15
C GLY A 102 -20.88 4.66 4.75
N VAL A 103 -20.17 5.76 5.03
CA VAL A 103 -18.73 5.83 4.79
C VAL A 103 -18.02 4.91 5.77
N THR A 104 -17.25 3.97 5.22
CA THR A 104 -16.43 3.02 5.98
C THR A 104 -14.98 3.17 5.59
N VAL A 105 -14.10 3.21 6.58
CA VAL A 105 -12.66 3.08 6.42
C VAL A 105 -12.23 1.71 6.97
N ILE A 106 -11.48 0.98 6.17
CA ILE A 106 -10.85 -0.28 6.57
C ILE A 106 -9.36 0.00 6.77
N GLU A 107 -8.92 -0.02 8.01
CA GLU A 107 -7.51 0.13 8.36
C GLU A 107 -6.80 -1.22 8.40
N ARG A 108 -5.57 -1.24 7.90
CA ARG A 108 -4.70 -2.41 7.81
C ARG A 108 -3.29 -2.02 8.25
N ASP A 109 -2.88 -2.38 9.46
CA ASP A 109 -1.52 -2.12 9.99
C ASP A 109 -0.50 -3.07 9.33
N ILE A 110 0.13 -2.62 8.24
CA ILE A 110 1.10 -3.44 7.49
C ILE A 110 2.43 -3.61 8.22
N ARG A 111 2.75 -2.74 9.18
CA ARG A 111 4.03 -2.80 9.90
C ARG A 111 4.14 -4.13 10.65
N ARG A 112 3.05 -4.56 11.29
CA ARG A 112 3.01 -5.82 12.07
C ARG A 112 3.28 -7.06 11.23
N THR A 113 3.11 -6.95 9.92
CA THR A 113 3.13 -8.09 9.01
C THR A 113 4.41 -8.15 8.18
N ILE A 114 4.90 -7.01 7.70
CA ILE A 114 6.03 -6.99 6.75
C ILE A 114 7.24 -6.18 7.18
N LEU A 115 7.17 -5.36 8.24
CA LEU A 115 8.32 -4.51 8.60
C LEU A 115 9.51 -5.34 9.10
N ASP A 116 9.27 -6.36 9.92
CA ASP A 116 10.34 -7.25 10.40
C ASP A 116 10.99 -8.03 9.25
N ILE A 117 10.20 -8.40 8.23
CA ILE A 117 10.68 -9.05 7.02
C ILE A 117 11.58 -8.10 6.23
N VAL A 118 11.14 -6.86 6.01
CA VAL A 118 11.93 -5.84 5.31
C VAL A 118 13.25 -5.53 6.02
N HIS A 119 13.29 -5.62 7.35
CA HIS A 119 14.51 -5.45 8.15
C HIS A 119 15.41 -6.69 8.22
N SER A 120 14.96 -7.84 7.71
CA SER A 120 15.77 -9.06 7.72
C SER A 120 16.92 -9.00 6.72
N ASP A 121 17.99 -9.74 7.00
CA ASP A 121 19.13 -9.88 6.09
C ASP A 121 18.77 -10.64 4.80
N GLU A 122 17.69 -11.44 4.81
CA GLU A 122 17.23 -12.21 3.65
C GLU A 122 16.55 -11.33 2.60
N PHE A 123 15.80 -10.31 3.05
CA PHE A 123 14.93 -9.54 2.17
C PHE A 123 15.63 -8.88 0.96
N PRO A 124 16.82 -8.24 1.09
CA PRO A 124 17.52 -7.70 -0.07
C PRO A 124 17.87 -8.75 -1.14
N GLY A 125 18.15 -9.99 -0.72
CA GLY A 125 18.48 -11.10 -1.62
C GLY A 125 17.25 -11.83 -2.17
N ASN A 126 16.11 -11.74 -1.49
CA ASN A 126 14.87 -12.42 -1.84
C ASN A 126 13.64 -11.55 -1.51
N PRO A 127 13.39 -10.44 -2.24
CA PRO A 127 12.30 -9.53 -1.90
C PRO A 127 10.90 -10.13 -2.17
N ASP A 128 10.82 -11.10 -3.07
CA ASP A 128 9.57 -11.75 -3.48
C ASP A 128 8.96 -12.61 -2.36
N ILE A 129 9.64 -12.79 -1.22
CA ILE A 129 9.06 -13.39 -0.01
C ILE A 129 7.75 -12.69 0.40
N LEU A 130 7.62 -11.39 0.14
CA LEU A 130 6.41 -10.60 0.43
C LEU A 130 5.19 -11.07 -0.38
N ASP A 131 5.38 -11.73 -1.52
CA ASP A 131 4.27 -12.22 -2.36
C ASP A 131 3.49 -13.36 -1.68
N ASN A 132 4.07 -14.01 -0.67
CA ASN A 132 3.44 -15.10 0.08
C ASN A 132 3.05 -14.72 1.52
N VAL A 133 3.32 -13.49 1.94
CA VAL A 133 2.96 -13.03 3.28
C VAL A 133 1.46 -12.78 3.36
N ASP A 134 0.85 -13.16 4.47
CA ASP A 134 -0.55 -12.89 4.77
C ASP A 134 -0.84 -11.38 4.84
N LEU A 135 -2.10 -11.02 4.64
CA LEU A 135 -2.54 -9.64 4.81
C LEU A 135 -2.89 -9.38 6.28
N PRO A 136 -2.68 -8.15 6.80
CA PRO A 136 -3.13 -7.79 8.14
C PRO A 136 -4.66 -7.90 8.25
N ASN A 137 -5.14 -8.07 9.48
CA ASN A 137 -6.57 -8.05 9.78
C ASN A 137 -7.18 -6.66 9.52
N ASP A 138 -8.49 -6.65 9.25
CA ASP A 138 -9.26 -5.43 9.07
C ASP A 138 -9.61 -4.80 10.43
N GLU A 139 -9.29 -3.52 10.60
CA GLU A 139 -9.81 -2.66 11.66
C GLU A 139 -10.81 -1.67 11.03
N ILE A 140 -12.11 -1.80 11.36
CA ILE A 140 -13.18 -1.07 10.67
C ILE A 140 -13.58 0.17 11.47
N ALA A 141 -13.46 1.34 10.85
CA ALA A 141 -13.99 2.60 11.34
C ALA A 141 -15.18 3.06 10.49
N ASN A 142 -16.31 3.34 11.15
CA ASN A 142 -17.55 3.77 10.50
C ASN A 142 -17.88 5.22 10.87
N MET A 143 -18.62 5.90 10.00
CA MET A 143 -19.18 7.21 10.33
C MET A 143 -20.04 7.15 11.60
N ALA A 144 -19.89 8.14 12.48
CA ALA A 144 -20.74 8.25 13.67
C ALA A 144 -22.20 8.51 13.27
N VAL A 145 -23.13 7.88 14.00
CA VAL A 145 -24.57 8.04 13.79
C VAL A 145 -24.98 9.51 13.99
N GLY A 146 -25.63 10.11 12.99
CA GLY A 146 -26.21 11.47 13.08
C GLY A 146 -25.39 12.60 12.46
N TYR A 147 -24.30 12.31 11.73
CA TYR A 147 -23.59 13.31 10.93
C TYR A 147 -24.14 13.37 9.50
N GLU A 148 -24.75 14.50 9.14
CA GLU A 148 -25.07 14.86 7.75
C GLU A 148 -24.00 15.81 7.18
N TRP A 149 -23.70 15.68 5.90
CA TRP A 149 -22.77 16.58 5.23
C TRP A 149 -23.34 18.01 5.20
N ILE A 150 -22.61 18.97 5.79
CA ILE A 150 -22.69 20.36 5.33
C ILE A 150 -21.60 20.49 4.26
N ILE A 151 -22.00 20.35 2.99
CA ILE A 151 -21.14 20.78 1.88
C ILE A 151 -21.21 22.30 1.87
N VAL A 152 -20.13 22.97 2.29
CA VAL A 152 -19.95 24.44 2.18
C VAL A 152 -19.20 24.74 0.88
#